data_AF-A0A358XST3-F1
#
_entry.id   AF-A0A358XST3-F1
#
_cell.length_a   1.000
_cell.length_b   1.000
_cell.length_c   1.000
_cell.angle_alpha   90.00
_cell.angle_beta   90.00
_cell.angle_gamma   90.00
#
_symmetry.space_group_name_H-M   'P 1'
#
loop_
_entity.id
_entity.type
_entity.pdbx_description
1 polymer ?
#
loop_
_entity_poly.entity_id
_entity_poly.type
_entity_poly.pdbx_seq_one_letter_code
_entity_poly.pdbx_strand_id
1 'polypeptide(L)'
;MTHKPRVLTWHIHGSYLYYLSQGDYILYIPYTPERGPRYGGRGTTFPFGDNVIEVPAGEVRNLDLDLILFQCDENYLEDQYLILSEVQQQLPRMY
;
A
#
# COMPACT_ATOMS: atom_id res chain seq x y z
N MET A 1 -7.24 -17.92 15.38
CA MET A 1 -6.14 -17.41 14.54
C MET A 1 -6.06 -15.92 14.78
N THR A 2 -4.87 -15.37 15.06
CA THR A 2 -4.69 -13.94 15.26
C THR A 2 -4.90 -13.21 13.94
N HIS A 3 -5.71 -12.14 13.95
CA HIS A 3 -5.91 -11.26 12.80
C HIS A 3 -4.57 -10.58 12.47
N LYS A 4 -4.04 -10.79 11.27
CA LYS A 4 -2.84 -10.07 10.81
C LYS A 4 -3.27 -8.71 10.25
N PRO A 5 -2.70 -7.60 10.72
CA PRO A 5 -3.04 -6.28 10.21
C PRO A 5 -2.85 -6.19 8.70
N ARG A 6 -3.78 -5.52 8.02
CA ARG A 6 -3.78 -5.27 6.58
C ARG A 6 -3.55 -3.80 6.34
N VAL A 7 -2.41 -3.47 5.76
CA VAL A 7 -1.94 -2.11 5.60
C VAL A 7 -1.82 -1.79 4.11
N LEU A 8 -2.41 -0.69 3.68
CA LEU A 8 -2.11 -0.13 2.36
C LEU A 8 -0.93 0.83 2.47
N THR A 9 0.04 0.70 1.57
CA THR A 9 1.12 1.67 1.39
C THR A 9 1.57 1.71 -0.07
N TRP A 10 2.44 2.65 -0.43
CA TRP A 10 2.96 2.83 -1.78
C TRP A 10 4.43 2.43 -1.86
N HIS A 11 4.90 2.01 -3.03
CA HIS A 11 6.33 1.77 -3.21
C HIS A 11 7.02 3.03 -3.73
N ILE A 12 7.39 3.93 -2.82
CA ILE A 12 8.12 5.16 -3.15
C ILE A 12 9.63 4.97 -2.97
N HIS A 13 10.03 4.34 -1.86
CA HIS A 13 11.43 4.06 -1.54
C HIS A 13 11.64 2.57 -1.25
N GLY A 14 12.35 1.86 -2.14
CA GLY A 14 12.47 0.41 -2.08
C GLY A 14 13.16 -0.13 -0.82
N SER A 15 14.20 0.53 -0.32
CA SER A 15 14.88 0.12 0.92
C SER A 15 13.98 0.30 2.14
N TYR A 16 13.25 1.42 2.23
CA TYR A 16 12.27 1.67 3.29
C TYR A 16 11.18 0.60 3.30
N LEU A 17 10.56 0.35 2.14
CA LEU A 17 9.53 -0.66 1.99
C LEU A 17 10.06 -2.07 2.33
N TYR A 18 11.32 -2.37 1.98
CA TYR A 18 11.93 -3.66 2.27
C TYR A 18 12.04 -3.91 3.78
N TYR A 19 12.53 -2.93 4.54
CA TYR A 19 12.60 -3.05 6.00
C TYR A 19 11.22 -3.03 6.66
N LEU A 20 10.28 -2.23 6.13
CA LEU A 20 8.89 -2.26 6.57
C LEU A 20 8.29 -3.67 6.38
N SER A 21 8.53 -4.32 5.24
CA SER A 21 7.96 -5.64 4.94
C SER A 21 8.39 -6.78 5.87
N GLN A 22 9.37 -6.56 6.77
CA GLN A 22 9.84 -7.59 7.71
C GLN A 22 8.89 -7.82 8.91
N GLY A 23 7.85 -6.98 9.07
CA GLY A 23 6.88 -7.10 10.15
C GLY A 23 5.82 -8.20 9.95
N ASP A 24 5.11 -8.55 11.03
CA ASP A 24 4.03 -9.55 11.00
C ASP A 24 2.67 -8.93 10.61
N TYR A 25 2.60 -8.45 9.38
CA TYR A 25 1.39 -7.85 8.78
C TYR A 25 1.43 -7.99 7.26
N ILE A 26 0.28 -7.77 6.63
CA ILE A 26 0.10 -7.79 5.17
C ILE A 26 0.22 -6.37 4.65
N LEU A 27 1.11 -6.14 3.68
CA LEU A 27 1.26 -4.91 2.93
C LEU A 27 0.59 -5.07 1.56
N TYR A 28 -0.38 -4.22 1.27
CA TYR A 28 -0.92 -4.04 -0.08
C TYR A 28 -0.22 -2.86 -0.74
N ILE A 29 0.24 -3.06 -1.98
CA ILE A 29 0.91 -2.04 -2.78
C ILE A 29 0.16 -1.85 -4.09
N PRO A 30 -0.33 -0.64 -4.38
CA PRO A 30 -1.10 -0.40 -5.58
C PRO A 30 -0.20 -0.38 -6.83
N TYR A 31 -0.72 -0.86 -7.95
CA TYR A 31 -0.07 -0.74 -9.25
C TYR A 31 -1.05 -0.39 -10.37
N THR A 32 -0.53 0.16 -11.46
CA THR A 32 -1.22 0.26 -12.75
C THR A 32 -0.46 -0.54 -13.82
N PRO A 33 -1.09 -0.93 -14.95
CA PRO A 33 -0.40 -1.62 -16.03
C PRO A 33 0.86 -0.90 -16.53
N GLU A 34 0.88 0.44 -16.48
CA GLU A 34 1.98 1.30 -16.91
C GLU A 34 3.13 1.33 -15.90
N ARG A 35 2.93 0.84 -14.67
CA ARG A 35 3.93 0.79 -13.59
C ARG A 35 4.57 2.15 -13.32
N GLY A 36 3.74 3.18 -13.19
CA GLY A 36 4.17 4.56 -12.96
C GLY A 36 4.77 4.82 -11.57
N PRO A 37 5.29 6.04 -11.30
CA PRO A 37 6.09 6.35 -10.11
C PRO A 37 5.43 6.03 -8.76
N ARG A 38 4.10 6.20 -8.63
CA ARG A 38 3.35 5.87 -7.39
C ARG A 38 2.64 4.52 -7.46
N TYR A 39 2.52 3.96 -8.66
CA TYR A 39 1.76 2.75 -8.95
C TYR A 39 2.64 1.68 -9.62
N GLY A 40 3.87 1.53 -9.13
CA GLY A 40 4.85 0.57 -9.63
C GLY A 40 4.65 -0.85 -9.10
N GLY A 41 3.89 -1.04 -8.01
CA GLY A 41 3.84 -2.31 -7.29
C GLY A 41 5.18 -2.64 -6.63
N ARG A 42 5.53 -3.93 -6.54
CA ARG A 42 6.75 -4.44 -5.90
C ARG A 42 8.03 -4.12 -6.67
N GLY A 43 7.96 -3.92 -7.99
CA GLY A 43 9.17 -3.84 -8.82
C GLY A 43 10.02 -5.12 -8.71
N THR A 44 11.31 -5.04 -9.07
CA THR A 44 12.21 -6.21 -9.16
C THR A 44 13.48 -6.09 -8.33
N THR A 45 13.68 -4.97 -7.62
CA THR A 45 14.95 -4.65 -6.94
C THR A 45 15.13 -5.40 -5.62
N PHE A 46 14.06 -5.56 -4.84
CA PHE A 46 14.11 -6.15 -3.50
C PHE A 46 13.32 -7.46 -3.42
N PRO A 47 13.83 -8.47 -2.68
CA PRO A 47 13.16 -9.76 -2.53
C PRO A 47 12.07 -9.68 -1.46
N PHE A 48 10.97 -8.97 -1.75
CA PHE A 48 9.83 -8.88 -0.83
C PHE A 48 9.23 -10.25 -0.52
N GLY A 49 8.82 -10.45 0.73
CA GLY A 49 8.16 -11.67 1.19
C GLY A 49 6.72 -11.81 0.69
N ASP A 50 6.09 -12.93 1.04
CA ASP A 50 4.70 -13.24 0.65
C ASP A 50 3.66 -12.32 1.29
N ASN A 51 4.07 -11.56 2.31
CA ASN A 51 3.23 -10.57 2.97
C ASN A 51 3.12 -9.26 2.19
N VAL A 52 3.85 -9.10 1.08
CA VAL A 52 3.76 -7.93 0.20
C VAL A 52 2.97 -8.30 -1.07
N ILE A 53 1.76 -7.79 -1.16
CA ILE A 53 0.78 -8.15 -2.17
C ILE A 53 0.56 -6.95 -3.10
N GLU A 54 0.76 -7.16 -4.41
CA GLU A 54 0.38 -6.16 -5.41
C GLU A 54 -1.15 -6.16 -5.60
N VAL A 55 -1.74 -4.97 -5.69
CA VAL A 55 -3.16 -4.80 -5.98
C VAL A 55 -3.34 -3.79 -7.11
N PRO A 56 -4.22 -4.03 -8.11
CA PRO A 56 -4.55 -2.99 -9.08
C PRO A 56 -5.10 -1.75 -8.36
N ALA A 57 -4.64 -0.55 -8.73
CA ALA A 57 -5.02 0.68 -8.03
C ALA A 57 -6.55 0.88 -7.95
N GLY A 58 -7.29 0.48 -8.99
CA GLY A 58 -8.75 0.54 -9.02
C GLY A 58 -9.46 -0.43 -8.07
N GLU A 59 -8.79 -1.50 -7.63
CA GLU A 59 -9.32 -2.52 -6.73
C GLU A 59 -9.03 -2.24 -5.25
N VAL A 60 -8.18 -1.25 -4.96
CA VAL A 60 -7.84 -0.86 -3.58
C VAL A 60 -9.08 -0.56 -2.75
N ARG A 61 -10.06 0.14 -3.34
CA ARG A 61 -11.35 0.48 -2.70
C ARG A 61 -12.16 -0.72 -2.21
N ASN A 62 -11.88 -1.91 -2.72
CA ASN A 62 -12.57 -3.16 -2.41
C ASN A 62 -11.84 -3.99 -1.32
N LEU A 63 -10.67 -3.53 -0.88
CA LEU A 63 -9.89 -4.22 0.16
C LEU A 63 -10.47 -3.97 1.56
N ASP A 64 -10.41 -5.01 2.39
CA ASP A 64 -10.59 -4.90 3.83
C ASP A 64 -9.25 -4.50 4.47
N LEU A 65 -9.12 -3.23 4.85
CA LEU A 65 -7.89 -2.62 5.35
C LEU A 65 -8.08 -2.19 6.80
N ASP A 66 -7.02 -2.32 7.60
CA ASP A 66 -6.99 -1.85 8.99
C ASP A 66 -6.32 -0.48 9.12
N LEU A 67 -5.42 -0.13 8.19
CA LEU A 67 -4.52 1.01 8.28
C LEU A 67 -4.07 1.50 6.91
N ILE A 68 -3.94 2.82 6.76
CA ILE A 68 -3.29 3.46 5.62
C ILE A 68 -1.97 4.10 6.06
N LEU A 69 -0.87 3.72 5.40
CA LEU A 69 0.46 4.29 5.59
C LEU A 69 0.88 5.03 4.33
N PHE A 70 0.85 6.35 4.40
CA PHE A 70 1.29 7.25 3.34
C PHE A 70 2.82 7.34 3.30
N GLN A 71 3.41 7.50 2.10
CA GLN A 71 4.87 7.64 1.96
C GLN A 71 5.32 8.97 1.33
N CYS A 72 4.40 9.74 0.73
CA CYS A 72 4.66 11.08 0.22
C CYS A 72 3.40 11.95 0.22
N ASP A 73 3.58 13.25 0.00
CA ASP A 73 2.51 14.25 0.01
C ASP A 73 1.42 13.89 -1.01
N GLU A 74 1.80 13.44 -2.20
CA GLU A 74 0.84 13.08 -3.25
C GLU A 74 -0.02 11.87 -2.85
N ASN A 75 0.50 10.93 -2.05
CA ASN A 75 -0.32 9.83 -1.55
C ASN A 75 -1.44 10.35 -0.63
N TYR A 76 -1.10 11.32 0.22
CA TYR A 76 -2.02 11.91 1.19
C TYR A 76 -2.94 12.96 0.54
N LEU A 77 -2.44 13.86 -0.28
CA LEU A 77 -3.23 14.98 -0.80
C LEU A 77 -4.06 14.60 -2.03
N GLU A 78 -3.64 13.57 -2.79
CA GLU A 78 -4.27 13.21 -4.06
C GLU A 78 -4.75 11.75 -4.07
N ASP A 79 -3.82 10.79 -3.98
CA ASP A 79 -4.11 9.38 -4.30
C ASP A 79 -5.20 8.80 -3.39
N GLN A 80 -5.23 9.18 -2.12
CA GLN A 80 -6.23 8.68 -1.16
C GLN A 80 -7.68 8.93 -1.65
N TYR A 81 -7.93 10.05 -2.33
CA TYR A 81 -9.25 10.39 -2.84
C TYR A 81 -9.56 9.71 -4.17
N LEU A 82 -8.54 9.18 -4.86
CA LEU A 82 -8.68 8.48 -6.14
C LEU A 82 -8.92 6.99 -5.95
N ILE A 83 -8.23 6.37 -4.99
CA ILE A 83 -8.17 4.90 -4.88
C ILE A 83 -8.86 4.34 -3.63
N LEU A 84 -9.06 5.13 -2.57
CA LEU A 84 -9.75 4.68 -1.36
C LEU A 84 -11.25 4.91 -1.44
N SER A 85 -12.02 4.00 -0.85
CA SER A 85 -13.44 4.24 -0.55
C SER A 85 -13.61 5.27 0.57
N GLU A 86 -14.81 5.86 0.69
CA GLU A 86 -15.12 6.80 1.79
C GLU A 86 -14.88 6.17 3.18
N VAL A 87 -15.18 4.89 3.34
CA VAL A 87 -14.95 4.15 4.58
C VAL A 87 -13.45 4.01 4.86
N GLN A 88 -12.66 3.63 3.85
CA GLN A 88 -11.21 3.50 3.99
C GLN A 88 -10.53 4.85 4.30
N GLN A 89 -11.04 5.96 3.77
CA GLN A 89 -10.53 7.29 4.11
C GLN A 89 -10.70 7.63 5.59
N GLN A 90 -11.64 7.00 6.31
CA GLN A 90 -11.83 7.20 7.75
C GLN A 90 -11.00 6.24 8.63
N LEU A 91 -10.23 5.33 8.04
CA LEU A 91 -9.38 4.41 8.79
C LEU A 91 -8.24 5.14 9.53
N PRO A 92 -7.64 4.48 10.54
CA PRO A 92 -6.37 4.91 11.10
C PRO A 92 -5.35 5.19 10.00
N ARG A 93 -4.69 6.34 10.11
CA ARG A 93 -3.79 6.87 9.10
C ARG A 93 -2.47 7.31 9.71
N MET A 94 -1.37 7.01 9.02
CA MET A 94 -0.03 7.49 9.36
C MET A 94 0.58 8.16 8.14
N TYR A 95 1.13 9.35 8.35
CA TYR A 95 1.91 10.08 7.37
C TYR A 95 3.27 10.43 7.97
#